data_AF-A0A1N7NP50-F1
#
_entry.id   AF-A0A1N7NP50-F1
#
_cell.length_a   1.000
_cell.length_b   1.000
_cell.length_c   1.000
_cell.angle_alpha   90.00
_cell.angle_beta   90.00
_cell.angle_gamma   90.00
#
_symmetry.space_group_name_H-M   'P 1'
#
loop_
_entity.id
_entity.type
_entity.pdbx_description
1 polymer ?
#
loop_
_entity_poly.entity_id
_entity_poly.type
_entity_poly.pdbx_seq_one_letter_code
_entity_poly.pdbx_strand_id
1 'polypeptide(L)' 'MISKLIIRNTPKKFQKLGKKYLRYKANNQTFWYIFFDQKEGKFLINYILNNHSQDFPELL' A
#
# COMPACT_ATOMS: atom_id res chain seq x y z
N MET A 1 -2.44 -17.31 -10.07
CA MET A 1 -1.86 -16.29 -10.98
C MET A 1 -1.67 -15.03 -10.16
N ILE A 2 -0.42 -14.60 -9.89
CA ILE A 2 -0.19 -13.36 -9.14
C ILE A 2 -0.69 -12.22 -10.02
N SER A 3 -1.82 -11.62 -9.65
CA SER A 3 -2.35 -10.43 -10.32
C SER A 3 -1.24 -9.39 -10.40
N LYS A 4 -1.00 -8.84 -11.59
CA LYS A 4 0.02 -7.81 -11.84
C LYS A 4 -0.03 -6.76 -10.72
N LEU A 5 1.00 -6.72 -9.87
CA LEU A 5 1.12 -5.72 -8.82
C LEU A 5 1.39 -4.37 -9.47
N ILE A 6 0.49 -3.42 -9.27
CA ILE A 6 0.63 -2.06 -9.76
C ILE A 6 1.14 -1.19 -8.62
N ILE A 7 2.38 -0.72 -8.77
CA ILE A 7 2.96 0.29 -7.89
C ILE A 7 2.41 1.66 -8.31
N ARG A 8 1.94 2.44 -7.34
CA ARG A 8 1.37 3.77 -7.56
C ARG A 8 2.06 4.78 -6.66
N ASN A 9 2.08 6.04 -7.10
CA ASN A 9 2.43 7.14 -6.22
C ASN A 9 1.35 7.31 -5.15
N THR A 10 1.79 7.55 -3.92
CA THR A 10 0.87 7.75 -2.80
C THR A 10 0.17 9.11 -2.91
N PRO A 11 -1.17 9.18 -2.77
CA PRO A 11 -1.90 10.45 -2.71
C PRO A 11 -1.36 11.35 -1.59
N LYS A 12 -1.37 12.69 -1.80
CA LYS A 12 -0.77 13.66 -0.87
C LYS A 12 -1.15 13.43 0.60
N LYS A 13 -2.41 13.12 0.89
CA LYS A 13 -2.92 12.86 2.25
C LYS A 13 -2.18 11.71 2.97
N PHE A 14 -1.69 10.71 2.22
CA PHE A 14 -1.05 9.52 2.77
C PHE A 14 0.45 9.47 2.54
N GLN A 15 1.07 10.51 1.96
CA GLN A 15 2.51 10.51 1.67
C GLN A 15 3.37 10.35 2.92
N LYS A 16 2.85 10.70 4.11
CA LYS A 16 3.49 10.40 5.41
C LYS A 16 3.71 8.90 5.66
N LEU A 17 2.92 8.03 5.01
CA LEU A 17 3.04 6.58 5.11
C LEU A 17 4.07 6.02 4.11
N GLY A 18 4.51 6.81 3.12
CA GLY A 18 5.49 6.42 2.10
C GLY A 18 5.18 7.06 0.74
N LYS A 19 6.21 7.29 -0.09
CA LYS A 19 6.05 7.97 -1.40
C LYS A 19 5.32 7.12 -2.43
N LYS A 20 5.43 5.81 -2.32
CA LYS A 20 4.75 4.84 -3.18
C LYS A 20 3.93 3.87 -2.35
N TYR A 21 2.93 3.26 -2.98
CA TYR A 21 2.21 2.15 -2.41
C TYR A 21 1.86 1.11 -3.47
N LEU A 22 1.60 -0.11 -3.01
CA LEU A 22 0.97 -1.15 -3.80
C LEU A 22 -0.26 -1.69 -3.07
N ARG A 23 -1.25 -2.12 -3.85
CA ARG A 23 -2.44 -2.80 -3.33
C ARG A 23 -2.43 -4.25 -3.79
N TYR A 24 -2.55 -5.17 -2.85
CA TYR A 24 -2.62 -6.61 -3.09
C TYR A 24 -3.97 -7.16 -2.65
N LYS A 25 -4.71 -7.82 -3.55
CA LYS A 25 -5.97 -8.49 -3.21
C LYS A 25 -5.65 -9.92 -2.75
N ALA A 26 -5.80 -10.18 -1.46
CA ALA A 26 -5.55 -11.52 -0.89
C ALA A 26 -6.72 -12.47 -1.15
N ASN A 27 -7.96 -11.98 -1.07
CA ASN A 27 -9.18 -12.72 -1.39
C ASN A 27 -10.31 -11.74 -1.75
N ASN A 28 -11.56 -12.20 -1.85
CA ASN A 28 -12.70 -11.36 -2.23
C ASN A 28 -13.03 -10.24 -1.23
N GLN A 29 -12.58 -10.35 0.03
CA GLN A 29 -12.91 -9.43 1.12
C GLN A 29 -11.68 -8.70 1.67
N THR A 30 -10.46 -9.14 1.35
CA THR A 30 -9.22 -8.64 1.95
C THR A 30 -8.28 -8.06 0.91
N PHE A 31 -7.97 -6.78 1.06
CA PHE A 31 -6.96 -6.02 0.34
C PHE A 31 -5.90 -5.54 1.32
N TRP A 32 -4.64 -5.73 0.96
CA TRP A 32 -3.48 -5.18 1.65
C TRP A 32 -2.96 -3.95 0.92
N TYR A 33 -2.61 -2.93 1.69
CA TYR A 33 -1.93 -1.72 1.24
C TYR A 33 -0.54 -1.70 1.87
N ILE A 34 0.48 -1.63 1.02
CA ILE A 34 1.89 -1.61 1.46
C ILE A 34 2.48 -0.30 0.96
N PHE A 35 2.83 0.59 1.89
CA PHE A 35 3.46 1.87 1.61
C PHE A 35 4.98 1.76 1.81
N PHE A 36 5.74 2.34 0.89
CA PHE A 36 7.18 2.21 0.89
C PHE A 36 7.88 3.38 0.19
N ASP A 37 9.15 3.55 0.54
CA ASP A 37 10.09 4.37 -0.22
C ASP A 37 11.06 3.50 -1.01
N GLN A 38 11.50 3.99 -2.15
CA GLN A 38 12.44 3.29 -3.02
C GLN A 38 13.62 4.22 -3.37
N LYS A 39 14.84 3.74 -3.15
CA LYS A 39 16.08 4.42 -3.54
C LYS A 39 17.11 3.37 -3.96
N GLU A 40 17.71 3.54 -5.15
CA GLU A 40 18.83 2.70 -5.62
C GLU A 40 18.54 1.19 -5.55
N GLY A 41 17.32 0.78 -5.96
CA GLY A 41 16.91 -0.63 -5.92
C GLY A 41 16.60 -1.17 -4.52
N LYS A 42 16.79 -0.37 -3.46
CA LYS A 42 16.40 -0.71 -2.08
C LYS A 42 14.99 -0.19 -1.81
N PHE A 43 14.26 -0.96 -1.00
CA PHE A 43 12.90 -0.65 -0.59
C PHE A 43 12.86 -0.55 0.93
N LEU A 44 12.33 0.56 1.45
CA LEU A 44 12.00 0.70 2.86
C LEU A 44 10.50 0.59 3.00
N ILE A 45 10.03 -0.48 3.64
CA ILE A 45 8.61 -0.63 3.95
C ILE A 45 8.30 0.24 5.16
N ASN A 46 7.41 1.19 4.96
CA ASN A 46 7.09 2.21 5.96
C ASN A 46 5.81 1.86 6.72
N TYR A 47 4.82 1.30 6.03
CA TYR A 47 3.52 1.00 6.63
C TYR A 47 2.77 -0.11 5.87
N ILE A 48 2.10 -0.98 6.61
CA ILE A 48 1.28 -2.08 6.06
C ILE A 48 -0.07 -2.08 6.79
N LEU A 49 -1.17 -2.13 6.03
CA LEU A 49 -2.51 -2.36 6.57
C LEU A 49 -3.36 -3.16 5.61
N ASN A 50 -4.51 -3.62 6.09
CA ASN A 50 -5.58 -4.15 5.25
C ASN A 50 -6.86 -3.32 5.38
N ASN A 51 -7.83 -3.58 4.52
CA ASN A 51 -9.14 -2.92 4.50
C ASN A 51 -10.07 -3.28 5.67
N HIS A 52 -9.60 -4.04 6.66
CA HIS A 52 -10.31 -4.26 7.94
C HIS A 52 -9.70 -3.43 9.08
N SER A 53 -8.59 -2.71 8.82
CA SER A 53 -8.02 -1.80 9.80
C SER A 53 -8.89 -0.55 9.97
N GLN A 54 -9.16 -0.18 11.22
CA GLN A 54 -9.96 1.01 11.57
C GLN A 54 -9.16 2.31 11.47
N ASP A 55 -7.84 2.22 11.28
CA ASP A 55 -6.94 3.37 11.37
C ASP A 55 -7.13 4.39 10.22
N PHE A 56 -7.69 3.95 9.08
CA PHE A 56 -7.83 4.78 7.88
C PHE A 56 -9.09 4.40 7.06
N PRO A 57 -10.29 4.79 7.52
CA PRO A 57 -11.54 4.50 6.79
C PRO A 57 -11.56 5.08 5.37
N GLU A 58 -10.79 6.15 5.12
CA GLU A 58 -10.65 6.76 3.79
C GLU A 58 -9.81 5.97 2.77
N LEU A 59 -9.18 4.86 3.17
CA LEU A 59 -8.49 3.93 2.28
C LEU A 59 -9.36 2.72 1.87
N LEU A 60 -10.59 2.64 2.40
CA LEU A 60 -11.62 1.67 2.06
C LEU A 60 -12.41 2.11 0.83
#